data_AF-A0A5S4YU70-F1
#
_entry.id   AF-A0A5S4YU70-F1
#
_cell.length_a   1.000
_cell.length_b   1.000
_cell.length_c   1.000
_cell.angle_alpha   90.00
_cell.angle_beta   90.00
_cell.angle_gamma   90.00
#
_symmetry.space_group_name_H-M   'P 1'
#
loop_
_entity.id
_entity.type
_entity.pdbx_description
1 polymer ?
#
loop_
_entity_poly.entity_id
_entity_poly.type
_entity_poly.pdbx_seq_one_letter_code
_entity_poly.pdbx_strand_id
1 'polypeptide(L)'
;MTNAVAYALLEDARLPNVGLLIETLRVRHPGLRWESSEVTTSENADKATFIRAGDHLMAILLMPAPLPFDQQLWQRASWVWPEAFQAVGRHRAHLIVSTMGSAENKAETPKLGSVESTRLTTAVVGGVLEALPGCLGVVWSGKVGCSPEMWLEQSRRSFEPFPDHPYSLWVEIVPYLCGETVGAYTVGLSALTGREIEFEVDGLEERAVTVRVAQLSSYLIANGLDAGIKSGAVFGADSEIDHRVAVLHRNSRFNIGPVISFSSVSDRFGRLKTYEIIPASIARNHPLLVMLSKVGLFDPAKTENQIKLRPDHYVSEVRLESYDGAISGALSNLLATDAYIEADAKARRALASGDVQSAKLLLRPFAEEVDVLQSALKLGLTLRDAFMFLPAPPRSP
;
A
#
# COMPACT_ATOMS: atom_id res chain seq x y z
N MET A 1 -10.52 8.49 9.85
CA MET A 1 -10.45 7.04 10.10
C MET A 1 -11.85 6.50 10.27
N THR A 2 -12.22 5.55 9.42
CA THR A 2 -13.50 4.82 9.37
C THR A 2 -13.47 3.67 10.39
N ASN A 3 -14.61 3.38 11.03
CA ASN A 3 -14.73 2.22 11.91
C ASN A 3 -14.55 0.92 11.10
N ALA A 4 -14.05 -0.14 11.74
CA ALA A 4 -13.89 -1.43 11.10
C ALA A 4 -15.27 -2.08 10.86
N VAL A 5 -15.58 -2.41 9.60
CA VAL A 5 -16.86 -3.00 9.19
C VAL A 5 -16.63 -4.37 8.55
N ALA A 6 -17.46 -5.33 8.93
CA ALA A 6 -17.51 -6.65 8.33
C ALA A 6 -18.92 -6.97 7.83
N TYR A 7 -19.01 -7.78 6.79
CA TYR A 7 -20.25 -8.26 6.22
C TYR A 7 -20.34 -9.78 6.30
N ALA A 8 -21.22 -10.33 7.13
CA ALA A 8 -21.46 -11.77 7.16
C ALA A 8 -22.54 -12.12 6.14
N LEU A 9 -22.23 -13.00 5.19
CA LEU A 9 -23.11 -13.34 4.09
C LEU A 9 -24.12 -14.40 4.51
N LEU A 10 -25.39 -14.20 4.16
CA LEU A 10 -26.48 -15.08 4.53
C LEU A 10 -27.29 -15.51 3.30
N GLU A 11 -27.77 -16.75 3.33
CA GLU A 11 -28.78 -17.24 2.38
C GLU A 11 -30.18 -16.71 2.74
N ASP A 12 -30.51 -16.65 4.03
CA ASP A 12 -31.78 -16.13 4.55
C ASP A 12 -31.55 -14.91 5.45
N ALA A 13 -32.42 -13.90 5.36
CA ALA A 13 -32.33 -12.69 6.17
C ALA A 13 -32.74 -12.97 7.63
N ARG A 14 -31.77 -13.16 8.52
CA ARG A 14 -32.00 -13.38 9.95
C ARG A 14 -30.89 -12.81 10.83
N LEU A 15 -31.27 -12.38 12.03
CA LEU A 15 -30.33 -11.96 13.08
C LEU A 15 -29.86 -13.17 13.93
N PRO A 16 -28.67 -13.10 14.55
CA PRO A 16 -28.22 -14.13 15.49
C PRO A 16 -29.08 -14.15 16.76
N ASN A 17 -29.15 -15.30 17.44
CA ASN A 17 -29.69 -15.35 18.79
C ASN A 17 -28.75 -14.58 19.74
N VAL A 18 -29.23 -13.49 20.33
CA VAL A 18 -28.41 -12.59 21.17
C VAL A 18 -27.86 -13.31 22.40
N GLY A 19 -28.66 -14.16 23.06
CA GLY A 19 -28.21 -14.91 24.22
C GLY A 19 -27.04 -15.84 23.89
N LEU A 20 -27.19 -16.62 22.82
CA LEU A 20 -26.15 -17.53 22.33
C LEU A 20 -24.91 -16.75 21.87
N LEU A 21 -25.09 -15.64 21.17
CA LEU A 21 -23.98 -14.77 20.76
C LEU A 21 -23.16 -14.29 21.95
N ILE A 22 -23.82 -13.78 22.99
CA ILE A 22 -23.15 -13.29 24.20
C ILE A 22 -22.43 -14.43 24.93
N GLU A 23 -23.07 -15.60 25.06
CA GLU A 23 -22.44 -16.78 25.65
C GLU A 23 -21.19 -17.20 24.90
N THR A 24 -21.28 -17.33 23.58
CA THR A 24 -20.16 -17.67 22.70
C THR A 24 -19.01 -16.67 22.84
N LEU A 25 -19.31 -15.36 22.85
CA LEU A 25 -18.28 -14.33 23.01
C LEU A 25 -17.57 -14.41 24.37
N ARG A 26 -18.30 -14.71 25.46
CA ARG A 26 -17.72 -14.92 26.79
C ARG A 26 -16.80 -16.14 26.82
N VAL A 27 -17.18 -17.23 26.16
CA VAL A 27 -16.35 -18.45 26.08
C VAL A 27 -15.09 -18.20 25.26
N ARG A 28 -15.20 -17.56 24.10
CA ARG A 28 -14.07 -17.33 23.18
C ARG A 28 -13.13 -16.23 23.63
N HIS A 29 -13.67 -15.21 24.31
CA HIS A 29 -12.95 -14.00 24.69
C HIS A 29 -13.28 -13.59 26.13
N PRO A 30 -12.90 -14.42 27.14
CA PRO A 30 -13.26 -14.20 28.54
C PRO A 30 -12.63 -12.94 29.16
N GLY A 31 -11.59 -12.38 28.53
CA GLY A 31 -10.90 -11.17 28.99
C GLY A 31 -11.67 -9.85 28.75
N LEU A 32 -12.83 -9.90 28.09
CA LEU A 32 -13.67 -8.72 27.84
C LEU A 32 -15.09 -8.94 28.38
N ARG A 33 -15.72 -7.87 28.84
CA ARG A 33 -17.12 -7.88 29.26
C ARG A 33 -18.04 -7.86 28.03
N TRP A 34 -18.91 -8.86 27.91
CA TRP A 34 -19.90 -8.98 26.84
C TRP A 34 -21.32 -8.99 27.41
N GLU A 35 -22.17 -8.08 26.94
CA GLU A 35 -23.55 -7.93 27.42
C GLU A 35 -24.50 -7.54 26.29
N SER A 36 -25.77 -7.93 26.41
CA SER A 36 -26.83 -7.38 25.56
C SER A 36 -27.03 -5.90 25.89
N SER A 37 -27.28 -5.09 24.86
CA SER A 37 -27.60 -3.68 25.04
C SER A 37 -29.06 -3.43 24.69
N GLU A 38 -29.82 -2.85 25.62
CA GLU A 38 -31.24 -2.48 25.42
C GLU A 38 -31.40 -1.17 24.62
N VAL A 39 -30.47 -0.85 23.72
CA VAL A 39 -30.57 0.34 22.87
C VAL A 39 -31.70 0.11 21.87
N THR A 40 -32.91 0.50 22.25
CA THR A 40 -34.11 0.42 21.44
C THR A 40 -34.23 1.68 20.60
N THR A 41 -33.99 1.58 19.29
CA THR A 41 -34.62 2.48 18.33
C THR A 41 -35.95 1.84 17.94
N SER A 42 -37.06 2.45 18.35
CA SER A 42 -38.42 1.89 18.21
C SER A 42 -38.85 1.57 16.77
N GLU A 43 -38.09 2.02 15.77
CA GLU A 43 -38.39 1.83 14.35
C GLU A 43 -37.64 0.65 13.70
N ASN A 44 -36.65 0.02 14.36
CA ASN A 44 -35.79 -1.01 13.74
C ASN A 44 -35.43 -2.22 14.62
N ALA A 45 -36.19 -2.51 15.68
CA ALA A 45 -35.90 -3.60 16.62
C ALA A 45 -35.71 -4.98 15.92
N ASP A 46 -36.43 -5.23 14.82
CA ASP A 46 -36.35 -6.49 14.07
C ASP A 46 -35.17 -6.57 13.08
N LYS A 47 -34.43 -5.46 12.90
CA LYS A 47 -33.35 -5.34 11.89
C LYS A 47 -31.99 -5.02 12.48
N ALA A 48 -31.90 -4.85 13.80
CA ALA A 48 -30.66 -4.51 14.46
C ALA A 48 -30.52 -5.24 15.79
N THR A 49 -29.30 -5.62 16.12
CA THR A 49 -28.91 -6.09 17.45
C THR A 49 -27.72 -5.28 17.92
N PHE A 50 -27.78 -4.82 19.16
CA PHE A 50 -26.70 -4.09 19.80
C PHE A 50 -26.16 -4.87 20.99
N ILE A 51 -24.84 -4.99 21.06
CA ILE A 51 -24.16 -5.63 22.19
C ILE A 51 -23.06 -4.72 22.72
N ARG A 52 -22.81 -4.80 24.02
CA ARG A 52 -21.70 -4.12 24.68
C ARG A 52 -20.47 -5.02 24.70
N ALA A 53 -19.34 -4.43 24.34
CA ALA A 53 -18.01 -5.04 24.35
C ALA A 53 -17.07 -4.13 25.16
N GLY A 54 -16.85 -4.46 26.43
CA GLY A 54 -16.20 -3.53 27.36
C GLY A 54 -17.03 -2.25 27.49
N ASP A 55 -16.47 -1.09 27.16
CA ASP A 55 -17.18 0.20 27.17
C ASP A 55 -17.67 0.65 25.79
N HIS A 56 -17.63 -0.26 24.81
CA HIS A 56 -17.98 0.04 23.43
C HIS A 56 -19.25 -0.64 22.98
N LEU A 57 -20.01 0.05 22.14
CA LEU A 57 -21.22 -0.48 21.52
C LEU A 57 -20.87 -1.08 20.16
N MET A 58 -21.30 -2.31 19.95
CA MET A 58 -21.23 -3.04 18.70
C MET A 58 -22.62 -3.10 18.08
N ALA A 59 -22.71 -2.84 16.78
CA ALA A 59 -23.93 -3.00 16.01
C ALA A 59 -23.83 -4.18 15.06
N ILE A 60 -24.92 -4.93 14.99
CA ILE A 60 -25.16 -6.02 14.04
C ILE A 60 -26.46 -5.67 13.32
N LEU A 61 -26.35 -5.18 12.09
CA LEU A 61 -27.49 -4.72 11.30
C LEU A 61 -27.82 -5.73 10.21
N LEU A 62 -29.08 -6.13 10.11
CA LEU A 62 -29.55 -7.00 9.05
C LEU A 62 -29.92 -6.17 7.81
N MET A 63 -29.26 -6.49 6.70
CA MET A 63 -29.63 -6.00 5.38
C MET A 63 -30.26 -7.14 4.57
N PRO A 64 -31.57 -7.09 4.26
CA PRO A 64 -32.26 -8.12 3.47
C PRO A 64 -32.00 -7.97 1.97
N ALA A 65 -30.73 -7.77 1.61
CA ALA A 65 -30.26 -7.67 0.23
C ALA A 65 -28.84 -8.23 0.12
N PRO A 66 -28.47 -8.81 -1.03
CA PRO A 66 -27.10 -9.23 -1.27
C PRO A 66 -26.16 -8.01 -1.33
N LEU A 67 -24.87 -8.22 -1.06
CA LEU A 67 -23.85 -7.26 -1.42
C LEU A 67 -23.77 -7.14 -2.95
N PRO A 68 -23.43 -5.97 -3.50
CA PRO A 68 -23.06 -5.83 -4.90
C PRO A 68 -21.95 -6.83 -5.27
N PHE A 69 -22.09 -7.48 -6.43
CA PHE A 69 -21.13 -8.47 -6.89
C PHE A 69 -19.81 -7.82 -7.32
N ASP A 70 -18.70 -8.24 -6.73
CA ASP A 70 -17.33 -7.84 -7.08
C ASP A 70 -16.55 -9.05 -7.58
N GLN A 71 -16.39 -9.15 -8.91
CA GLN A 71 -15.68 -10.26 -9.53
C GLN A 71 -14.23 -10.40 -9.05
N GLN A 72 -13.53 -9.28 -8.83
CA GLN A 72 -12.12 -9.32 -8.46
C GLN A 72 -11.94 -9.83 -7.03
N LEU A 73 -12.81 -9.40 -6.10
CA LEU A 73 -12.81 -9.91 -4.74
C LEU A 73 -12.98 -11.43 -4.70
N TRP A 74 -14.00 -11.95 -5.40
CA TRP A 74 -14.28 -13.39 -5.38
C TRP A 74 -13.25 -14.22 -6.14
N GLN A 75 -12.65 -13.67 -7.20
CA GLN A 75 -11.54 -14.32 -7.89
C GLN A 75 -10.32 -14.49 -6.98
N ARG A 76 -9.95 -13.45 -6.21
CA ARG A 76 -8.82 -13.56 -5.27
C ARG A 76 -9.14 -14.50 -4.11
N ALA A 77 -10.32 -14.35 -3.50
CA ALA A 77 -10.78 -15.25 -2.44
C ALA A 77 -10.76 -16.73 -2.87
N SER A 78 -11.08 -17.02 -4.15
CA SER A 78 -11.11 -18.38 -4.67
C SER A 78 -9.76 -19.11 -4.69
N TRP A 79 -8.64 -18.39 -4.55
CA TRP A 79 -7.31 -19.01 -4.49
C TRP A 79 -7.07 -19.83 -3.22
N VAL A 80 -7.68 -19.42 -2.10
CA VAL A 80 -7.55 -20.10 -0.78
C VAL A 80 -8.87 -20.67 -0.27
N TRP A 81 -9.99 -20.28 -0.88
CA TRP A 81 -11.33 -20.76 -0.59
C TRP A 81 -12.05 -21.13 -1.91
N PRO A 82 -11.86 -22.37 -2.42
CA PRO A 82 -12.38 -22.79 -3.73
C PRO A 82 -13.90 -22.60 -3.91
N GLU A 83 -14.68 -22.68 -2.83
CA GLU A 83 -16.14 -22.54 -2.84
C GLU A 83 -16.63 -21.08 -2.83
N ALA A 84 -15.73 -20.08 -2.80
CA ALA A 84 -16.08 -18.66 -2.69
C ALA A 84 -17.14 -18.20 -3.70
N PHE A 85 -17.00 -18.59 -4.97
CA PHE A 85 -17.99 -18.23 -6.01
C PHE A 85 -19.35 -18.89 -5.80
N GLN A 86 -19.40 -20.12 -5.28
CA GLN A 86 -20.66 -20.78 -4.97
C GLN A 86 -21.35 -20.11 -3.79
N ALA A 87 -20.59 -19.75 -2.76
CA ALA A 87 -21.09 -19.05 -1.58
C ALA A 87 -21.69 -17.69 -1.93
N VAL A 88 -20.98 -16.85 -2.69
CA VAL A 88 -21.55 -15.56 -3.16
C VAL A 88 -22.72 -15.78 -4.12
N GLY A 89 -22.74 -16.82 -4.94
CA GLY A 89 -23.89 -17.09 -5.83
C GLY A 89 -25.20 -17.35 -5.07
N ARG A 90 -25.10 -17.88 -3.84
CA ARG A 90 -26.25 -18.23 -2.99
C ARG A 90 -26.72 -17.12 -2.05
N HIS A 91 -25.84 -16.18 -1.67
CA HIS A 91 -26.22 -15.18 -0.69
C HIS A 91 -27.36 -14.27 -1.18
N ARG A 92 -28.29 -13.94 -0.27
CA ARG A 92 -29.45 -13.07 -0.54
C ARG A 92 -29.59 -11.95 0.48
N ALA A 93 -28.85 -12.03 1.59
CA ALA A 93 -28.82 -11.05 2.66
C ALA A 93 -27.42 -10.96 3.25
N HIS A 94 -27.17 -9.94 4.06
CA HIS A 94 -25.96 -9.86 4.86
C HIS A 94 -26.19 -9.16 6.20
N LEU A 95 -25.34 -9.48 7.17
CA LEU A 95 -25.22 -8.72 8.41
C LEU A 95 -24.07 -7.72 8.26
N ILE A 96 -24.29 -6.48 8.68
CA ILE A 96 -23.25 -5.46 8.82
C ILE A 96 -22.84 -5.43 10.29
N VAL A 97 -21.57 -5.72 10.57
CA VAL A 97 -21.02 -5.74 11.93
C VAL A 97 -19.98 -4.63 12.05
N SER A 98 -20.16 -3.72 13.01
CA SER A 98 -19.25 -2.60 13.23
C SER A 98 -19.29 -2.10 14.67
N THR A 99 -18.20 -1.47 15.12
CA THR A 99 -18.20 -0.61 16.30
C THR A 99 -18.99 0.68 15.99
N MET A 100 -19.78 1.17 16.96
CA MET A 100 -20.53 2.43 16.83
C MET A 100 -19.98 3.56 17.71
N GLY A 101 -19.21 3.26 18.75
CA GLY A 101 -18.67 4.24 19.70
C GLY A 101 -18.84 3.82 21.14
N SER A 102 -19.00 4.78 22.05
CA SER A 102 -19.23 4.53 23.48
C SER A 102 -20.56 3.80 23.72
N ALA A 103 -20.57 2.80 24.60
CA ALA A 103 -21.78 2.17 25.12
C ALA A 103 -22.46 3.00 26.24
N GLU A 104 -21.75 3.99 26.79
CA GLU A 104 -22.29 4.90 27.81
C GLU A 104 -22.54 6.30 27.21
N ASN A 105 -23.63 6.95 27.60
CA ASN A 105 -23.92 8.38 27.32
C ASN A 105 -22.96 9.34 28.04
N LYS A 106 -21.81 8.86 28.54
CA LYS A 106 -20.79 9.67 29.20
C LYS A 106 -19.77 10.15 28.17
N ALA A 107 -19.43 11.43 28.25
CA ALA A 107 -18.48 12.11 27.38
C ALA A 107 -17.01 11.62 27.51
N GLU A 108 -16.74 10.60 28.32
CA GLU A 108 -15.39 10.21 28.76
C GLU A 108 -14.85 8.91 28.12
N THR A 109 -15.67 8.14 27.38
CA THR A 109 -15.15 6.91 26.75
C THR A 109 -14.24 7.27 25.57
N PRO A 110 -12.94 6.91 25.62
CA PRO A 110 -12.02 7.25 24.54
C PRO A 110 -12.45 6.58 23.23
N LYS A 111 -12.30 7.31 22.13
CA LYS A 111 -12.55 6.76 20.80
C LYS A 111 -11.56 5.62 20.53
N LEU A 112 -12.07 4.45 20.16
CA LEU A 112 -11.25 3.31 19.77
C LEU A 112 -10.27 3.66 18.65
N GLY A 113 -9.05 3.17 18.78
CA GLY A 113 -8.11 3.12 17.66
C GLY A 113 -8.59 2.18 16.55
N SER A 114 -8.05 2.33 15.33
CA SER A 114 -8.39 1.46 14.19
C SER A 114 -8.13 -0.02 14.49
N VAL A 115 -7.01 -0.32 15.16
CA VAL A 115 -6.63 -1.69 15.56
C VAL A 115 -7.61 -2.24 16.60
N GLU A 116 -7.94 -1.50 17.64
CA GLU A 116 -8.86 -1.98 18.68
C GLU A 116 -10.26 -2.22 18.12
N SER A 117 -10.76 -1.30 17.27
CA SER A 117 -12.01 -1.49 16.56
C SER A 117 -11.98 -2.75 15.68
N THR A 118 -10.85 -3.01 15.03
CA THR A 118 -10.67 -4.18 14.17
C THR A 118 -10.72 -5.47 14.98
N ARG A 119 -10.05 -5.52 16.14
CA ARG A 119 -10.07 -6.67 17.04
C ARG A 119 -11.48 -6.96 17.58
N LEU A 120 -12.20 -5.92 18.02
CA LEU A 120 -13.57 -6.06 18.51
C LEU A 120 -14.52 -6.56 17.41
N THR A 121 -14.50 -5.93 16.22
CA THR A 121 -15.34 -6.38 15.09
C THR A 121 -15.01 -7.82 14.71
N THR A 122 -13.72 -8.21 14.70
CA THR A 122 -13.30 -9.59 14.39
C THR A 122 -13.87 -10.61 15.37
N ALA A 123 -13.76 -10.33 16.66
CA ALA A 123 -14.30 -11.17 17.72
C ALA A 123 -15.83 -11.31 17.60
N VAL A 124 -16.54 -10.21 17.40
CA VAL A 124 -18.01 -10.22 17.27
C VAL A 124 -18.46 -11.01 16.05
N VAL A 125 -17.82 -10.85 14.89
CA VAL A 125 -18.16 -11.64 13.71
C VAL A 125 -17.91 -13.14 13.96
N GLY A 126 -16.83 -13.50 14.65
CA GLY A 126 -16.59 -14.89 15.07
C GLY A 126 -17.73 -15.44 15.93
N GLY A 127 -18.20 -14.66 16.91
CA GLY A 127 -19.36 -15.02 17.72
C GLY A 127 -20.66 -15.10 16.91
N VAL A 128 -20.86 -14.21 15.93
CA VAL A 128 -22.03 -14.22 15.04
C VAL A 128 -22.07 -15.49 14.21
N LEU A 129 -20.96 -15.90 13.59
CA LEU A 129 -20.89 -17.11 12.77
C LEU A 129 -21.24 -18.38 13.58
N GLU A 130 -20.85 -18.42 14.86
CA GLU A 130 -21.13 -19.55 15.74
C GLU A 130 -22.56 -19.52 16.30
N ALA A 131 -23.09 -18.34 16.62
CA ALA A 131 -24.47 -18.16 17.08
C ALA A 131 -25.51 -18.19 15.94
N LEU A 132 -25.06 -18.12 14.68
CA LEU A 132 -25.87 -18.17 13.48
C LEU A 132 -25.27 -19.11 12.43
N PRO A 133 -25.41 -20.44 12.62
CA PRO A 133 -24.94 -21.42 11.64
C PRO A 133 -25.51 -21.17 10.24
N GLY A 134 -24.74 -21.48 9.20
CA GLY A 134 -25.15 -21.29 7.80
C GLY A 134 -24.78 -19.93 7.20
N CYS A 135 -23.93 -19.15 7.87
CA CYS A 135 -23.24 -18.04 7.21
C CYS A 135 -22.40 -18.58 6.04
N LEU A 136 -22.49 -17.94 4.89
CA LEU A 136 -21.85 -18.40 3.65
C LEU A 136 -20.41 -17.89 3.50
N GLY A 137 -20.05 -16.82 4.21
CA GLY A 137 -18.73 -16.22 4.19
C GLY A 137 -18.70 -14.87 4.91
N VAL A 138 -17.53 -14.28 5.01
CA VAL A 138 -17.35 -12.93 5.56
C VAL A 138 -16.61 -12.07 4.55
N VAL A 139 -17.08 -10.84 4.34
CA VAL A 139 -16.36 -9.82 3.59
C VAL A 139 -15.89 -8.74 4.56
N TRP A 140 -14.59 -8.57 4.70
CA TRP A 140 -14.00 -7.51 5.52
C TRP A 140 -13.83 -6.22 4.72
N SER A 141 -14.40 -5.13 5.24
CA SER A 141 -14.32 -3.77 4.65
C SER A 141 -14.66 -3.69 3.15
N GLY A 142 -15.46 -4.63 2.64
CA GLY A 142 -15.78 -4.72 1.21
C GLY A 142 -14.62 -5.15 0.32
N LYS A 143 -13.49 -5.62 0.87
CA LYS A 143 -12.24 -5.85 0.13
C LYS A 143 -11.69 -7.27 0.21
N VAL A 144 -11.83 -7.92 1.36
CA VAL A 144 -11.22 -9.24 1.64
C VAL A 144 -12.33 -10.26 1.92
N GLY A 145 -12.41 -11.31 1.11
CA GLY A 145 -13.35 -12.40 1.28
C GLY A 145 -12.73 -13.55 2.07
N CYS A 146 -13.42 -14.05 3.09
CA CYS A 146 -12.99 -15.14 3.95
C CYS A 146 -14.06 -16.22 4.02
N SER A 147 -13.63 -17.49 4.08
CA SER A 147 -14.55 -18.58 4.37
C SER A 147 -15.04 -18.50 5.82
N PRO A 148 -16.24 -19.03 6.14
CA PRO A 148 -16.73 -19.09 7.51
C PRO A 148 -15.77 -19.83 8.45
N GLU A 149 -15.16 -20.92 7.97
CA GLU A 149 -14.24 -21.76 8.74
C GLU A 149 -12.95 -21.02 9.09
N MET A 150 -12.36 -20.33 8.11
CA MET A 150 -11.16 -19.51 8.33
C MET A 150 -11.45 -18.41 9.37
N TRP A 151 -12.61 -17.76 9.27
CA TRP A 151 -13.01 -16.73 10.22
C TRP A 151 -13.23 -17.30 11.63
N LEU A 152 -13.97 -18.40 11.75
CA LEU A 152 -14.24 -19.07 13.02
C LEU A 152 -12.97 -19.52 13.72
N GLU A 153 -11.98 -20.00 12.97
CA GLU A 153 -10.71 -20.40 13.57
C GLU A 153 -9.88 -19.18 14.00
N GLN A 154 -9.60 -18.27 13.08
CA GLN A 154 -8.65 -17.18 13.33
C GLN A 154 -9.21 -16.10 14.26
N SER A 155 -10.52 -15.86 14.28
CA SER A 155 -11.13 -14.87 15.18
C SER A 155 -10.95 -15.21 16.67
N ARG A 156 -10.63 -16.47 17.03
CA ARG A 156 -10.26 -16.83 18.42
C ARG A 156 -9.07 -16.00 18.93
N ARG A 157 -8.18 -15.62 18.01
CA ARG A 157 -6.96 -14.86 18.27
C ARG A 157 -7.15 -13.35 18.12
N SER A 158 -8.39 -12.84 18.06
CA SER A 158 -8.69 -11.43 17.81
C SER A 158 -7.91 -10.46 18.71
N PHE A 159 -7.56 -10.85 19.93
CA PHE A 159 -6.85 -10.01 20.89
C PHE A 159 -5.38 -10.37 21.10
N GLU A 160 -4.84 -11.34 20.34
CA GLU A 160 -3.42 -11.69 20.41
C GLU A 160 -2.54 -10.50 19.99
N PRO A 161 -1.35 -10.34 20.61
CA PRO A 161 -0.41 -9.29 20.25
C PRO A 161 0.25 -9.56 18.90
N PHE A 162 1.09 -8.63 18.45
CA PHE A 162 2.03 -8.90 17.36
C PHE A 162 3.01 -10.03 17.75
N PRO A 163 3.32 -10.98 16.85
CA PRO A 163 2.89 -11.10 15.44
C PRO A 163 1.62 -11.93 15.22
N ASP A 164 0.98 -12.35 16.30
CA ASP A 164 0.02 -13.45 16.37
C ASP A 164 -1.46 -13.05 16.16
N HIS A 165 -1.73 -11.78 15.89
CA HIS A 165 -3.07 -11.33 15.54
C HIS A 165 -3.53 -11.86 14.18
N PRO A 166 -4.85 -12.03 13.94
CA PRO A 166 -5.37 -12.67 12.73
C PRO A 166 -5.42 -11.70 11.53
N TYR A 167 -4.27 -11.12 11.15
CA TYR A 167 -4.19 -10.12 10.08
C TYR A 167 -4.70 -10.64 8.74
N SER A 168 -4.61 -11.96 8.49
CA SER A 168 -5.10 -12.60 7.25
C SER A 168 -6.63 -12.53 7.09
N LEU A 169 -7.38 -12.18 8.14
CA LEU A 169 -8.80 -11.85 8.01
C LEU A 169 -9.05 -10.43 7.48
N TRP A 170 -8.04 -9.57 7.54
CA TRP A 170 -8.15 -8.13 7.25
C TRP A 170 -7.38 -7.72 6.01
N VAL A 171 -6.34 -8.48 5.69
CA VAL A 171 -5.36 -8.20 4.64
C VAL A 171 -5.20 -9.44 3.78
N GLU A 172 -5.39 -9.27 2.49
CA GLU A 172 -5.08 -10.28 1.48
C GLU A 172 -3.71 -9.98 0.87
N ILE A 173 -2.91 -11.03 0.64
CA ILE A 173 -1.62 -10.94 -0.06
C ILE A 173 -1.83 -11.53 -1.45
N VAL A 174 -1.67 -10.70 -2.48
CA VAL A 174 -1.92 -11.07 -3.87
C VAL A 174 -0.58 -11.24 -4.57
N PRO A 175 -0.14 -12.48 -4.86
CA PRO A 175 1.08 -12.70 -5.64
C PRO A 175 0.86 -12.29 -7.09
N TYR A 176 1.91 -11.84 -7.74
CA TYR A 176 1.95 -11.56 -9.16
C TYR A 176 3.34 -11.86 -9.73
N LEU A 177 3.39 -12.07 -11.04
CA LEU A 177 4.65 -12.24 -11.77
C LEU A 177 4.95 -10.98 -12.59
N CYS A 178 6.18 -10.46 -12.48
CA CYS A 178 6.69 -9.38 -13.32
C CYS A 178 8.02 -9.82 -13.94
N GLY A 179 7.99 -10.15 -15.24
CA GLY A 179 9.10 -10.83 -15.89
C GLY A 179 9.32 -12.21 -15.26
N GLU A 180 10.50 -12.45 -14.71
CA GLU A 180 10.80 -13.66 -13.91
C GLU A 180 10.92 -13.34 -12.41
N THR A 181 10.45 -12.17 -11.96
CA THR A 181 10.43 -11.79 -10.54
C THR A 181 9.02 -11.99 -9.99
N VAL A 182 8.92 -12.76 -8.89
CA VAL A 182 7.69 -12.88 -8.12
C VAL A 182 7.57 -11.67 -7.21
N GLY A 183 6.42 -11.00 -7.26
CA GLY A 183 6.06 -9.94 -6.34
C GLY A 183 4.74 -10.24 -5.66
N ALA A 184 4.38 -9.41 -4.69
CA ALA A 184 3.05 -9.43 -4.10
C ALA A 184 2.63 -8.03 -3.68
N TYR A 185 1.33 -7.75 -3.70
CA TYR A 185 0.77 -6.56 -3.10
C TYR A 185 -0.30 -6.91 -2.08
N THR A 186 -0.58 -6.01 -1.14
CA THR A 186 -1.66 -6.21 -0.18
C THR A 186 -2.96 -5.55 -0.63
N VAL A 187 -4.08 -6.11 -0.18
CA VAL A 187 -5.39 -5.47 -0.24
C VAL A 187 -6.00 -5.47 1.16
N GLY A 188 -6.36 -4.28 1.66
CA GLY A 188 -7.02 -4.10 2.95
C GLY A 188 -6.14 -3.48 4.04
N LEU A 189 -4.81 -3.57 3.89
CA LEU A 189 -3.86 -3.04 4.88
C LEU A 189 -4.00 -1.51 5.05
N SER A 190 -4.35 -0.81 3.97
CA SER A 190 -4.52 0.64 3.97
C SER A 190 -5.57 1.14 4.97
N ALA A 191 -6.57 0.32 5.34
CA ALA A 191 -7.55 0.68 6.35
C ALA A 191 -6.95 0.78 7.78
N LEU A 192 -5.83 0.07 8.00
CA LEU A 192 -5.13 0.01 9.29
C LEU A 192 -3.94 0.97 9.34
N THR A 193 -3.20 1.09 8.23
CA THR A 193 -1.89 1.77 8.19
C THR A 193 -1.87 3.02 7.29
N GLY A 194 -2.93 3.25 6.52
CA GLY A 194 -3.00 4.30 5.51
C GLY A 194 -2.35 3.95 4.16
N ARG A 195 -1.69 2.79 4.02
CA ARG A 195 -1.04 2.34 2.77
C ARG A 195 -1.14 0.83 2.58
N GLU A 196 -1.18 0.38 1.33
CA GLU A 196 -0.91 -1.04 1.02
C GLU A 196 0.62 -1.28 0.92
N ILE A 197 1.04 -2.54 0.82
CA ILE A 197 2.41 -2.92 0.45
C ILE A 197 2.41 -3.31 -1.03
N GLU A 198 3.47 -2.94 -1.75
CA GLU A 198 3.82 -3.49 -3.06
C GLU A 198 5.25 -4.00 -2.97
N PHE A 199 5.46 -5.31 -3.05
CA PHE A 199 6.74 -5.94 -2.79
C PHE A 199 7.22 -6.69 -4.04
N GLU A 200 8.34 -6.26 -4.61
CA GLU A 200 8.92 -6.85 -5.81
C GLU A 200 10.45 -6.94 -5.69
N VAL A 201 10.92 -7.99 -5.03
CA VAL A 201 12.35 -8.19 -4.76
C VAL A 201 12.86 -9.43 -5.49
N ASP A 202 13.93 -9.26 -6.25
CA ASP A 202 14.51 -10.27 -7.13
C ASP A 202 15.12 -11.46 -6.39
N GLY A 203 14.98 -12.63 -6.99
CA GLY A 203 15.61 -13.86 -6.50
C GLY A 203 14.90 -14.50 -5.31
N LEU A 204 13.71 -14.00 -4.94
CA LEU A 204 12.85 -14.64 -3.96
C LEU A 204 11.80 -15.50 -4.65
N GLU A 205 11.55 -16.68 -4.07
CA GLU A 205 10.42 -17.52 -4.44
C GLU A 205 9.11 -17.01 -3.82
N GLU A 206 7.97 -17.45 -4.35
CA GLU A 206 6.64 -17.01 -3.95
C GLU A 206 6.37 -17.15 -2.45
N ARG A 207 6.83 -18.24 -1.83
CA ARG A 207 6.68 -18.47 -0.39
C ARG A 207 7.45 -17.42 0.42
N ALA A 208 8.69 -17.13 0.04
CA ALA A 208 9.52 -16.13 0.72
C ALA A 208 8.92 -14.72 0.59
N VAL A 209 8.43 -14.37 -0.61
CA VAL A 209 7.69 -13.12 -0.84
C VAL A 209 6.47 -13.03 0.08
N THR A 210 5.63 -14.07 0.10
CA THR A 210 4.41 -14.10 0.92
C THR A 210 4.73 -13.96 2.41
N VAL A 211 5.72 -14.69 2.92
CA VAL A 211 6.14 -14.60 4.33
C VAL A 211 6.66 -13.21 4.68
N ARG A 212 7.45 -12.58 3.81
CA ARG A 212 7.96 -11.22 4.06
C ARG A 212 6.84 -10.18 4.07
N VAL A 213 5.91 -10.25 3.11
CA VAL A 213 4.76 -9.33 3.06
C VAL A 213 3.83 -9.54 4.27
N ALA A 214 3.64 -10.78 4.71
CA ALA A 214 2.91 -11.12 5.93
C ALA A 214 3.54 -10.49 7.18
N GLN A 215 4.85 -10.68 7.36
CA GLN A 215 5.59 -10.11 8.49
C GLN A 215 5.57 -8.58 8.47
N LEU A 216 5.75 -7.97 7.31
CA LEU A 216 5.65 -6.51 7.13
C LEU A 216 4.24 -5.99 7.44
N SER A 217 3.20 -6.67 6.98
CA SER A 217 1.80 -6.31 7.27
C SER A 217 1.54 -6.33 8.76
N SER A 218 1.89 -7.44 9.43
CA SER A 218 1.75 -7.61 10.88
C SER A 218 2.54 -6.53 11.64
N TYR A 219 3.78 -6.23 11.21
CA TYR A 219 4.62 -5.20 11.82
C TYR A 219 4.00 -3.81 11.71
N LEU A 220 3.50 -3.44 10.52
CA LEU A 220 2.90 -2.14 10.27
C LEU A 220 1.57 -1.95 11.01
N ILE A 221 0.77 -3.01 11.14
CA ILE A 221 -0.47 -2.97 11.95
C ILE A 221 -0.13 -2.69 13.42
N ALA A 222 0.92 -3.31 13.93
CA ALA A 222 1.30 -3.20 15.34
C ALA A 222 2.00 -1.87 15.68
N ASN A 223 2.87 -1.39 14.79
CA ASN A 223 3.76 -0.25 15.08
C ASN A 223 3.38 1.02 14.33
N GLY A 224 2.50 0.94 13.33
CA GLY A 224 2.16 2.06 12.44
C GLY A 224 3.24 2.36 11.41
N LEU A 225 2.92 3.27 10.49
CA LEU A 225 3.80 3.65 9.37
C LEU A 225 5.05 4.41 9.83
N ASP A 226 4.92 5.24 10.86
CA ASP A 226 5.97 6.15 11.33
C ASP A 226 7.10 5.42 12.08
N ALA A 227 6.92 4.15 12.43
CA ALA A 227 7.83 3.36 13.25
C ALA A 227 9.03 2.73 12.49
N GLY A 228 9.37 3.20 11.29
CA GLY A 228 10.69 2.90 10.70
C GLY A 228 10.75 2.59 9.20
N ILE A 229 9.63 2.54 8.48
CA ILE A 229 9.64 2.29 7.03
C ILE A 229 9.51 3.62 6.28
N LYS A 230 10.59 4.40 6.27
CA LYS A 230 10.63 5.72 5.61
C LYS A 230 10.79 5.57 4.09
N SER A 231 10.10 6.43 3.34
CA SER A 231 10.36 6.58 1.91
C SER A 231 11.83 7.00 1.67
N GLY A 232 12.48 6.38 0.71
CA GLY A 232 13.90 6.57 0.39
C GLY A 232 14.86 5.71 1.21
N ALA A 233 14.38 4.92 2.18
CA ALA A 233 15.21 3.98 2.92
C ALA A 233 15.74 2.89 1.97
N VAL A 234 16.97 2.43 2.23
CA VAL A 234 17.58 1.31 1.51
C VAL A 234 18.13 0.30 2.50
N PHE A 235 17.60 -0.91 2.45
CA PHE A 235 18.05 -2.04 3.25
C PHE A 235 19.21 -2.75 2.56
N GLY A 236 20.18 -3.20 3.36
CA GLY A 236 21.30 -4.01 2.88
C GLY A 236 20.87 -5.45 2.56
N ALA A 237 21.82 -6.21 2.03
CA ALA A 237 21.66 -7.65 1.83
C ALA A 237 21.40 -8.37 3.18
N ASP A 238 20.65 -9.46 3.12
CA ASP A 238 20.43 -10.39 4.23
C ASP A 238 20.71 -11.84 3.77
N SER A 239 20.34 -12.83 4.58
CA SER A 239 20.60 -14.25 4.29
C SER A 239 19.84 -14.80 3.07
N GLU A 240 18.76 -14.15 2.64
CA GLU A 240 17.94 -14.57 1.49
C GLU A 240 18.11 -13.63 0.29
N ILE A 241 18.54 -12.39 0.52
CA ILE A 241 18.67 -11.33 -0.49
C ILE A 241 20.12 -10.83 -0.49
N ASP A 242 20.88 -11.10 -1.54
CA ASP A 242 22.31 -10.68 -1.66
C ASP A 242 22.52 -9.23 -2.14
N HIS A 243 21.44 -8.48 -2.35
CA HIS A 243 21.45 -7.14 -2.94
C HIS A 243 20.61 -6.18 -2.10
N ARG A 244 20.68 -4.90 -2.47
CA ARG A 244 20.01 -3.82 -1.74
C ARG A 244 18.54 -3.70 -2.15
N VAL A 245 17.68 -3.44 -1.17
CA VAL A 245 16.24 -3.24 -1.36
C VAL A 245 15.87 -1.80 -1.00
N ALA A 246 15.33 -1.06 -1.96
CA ALA A 246 14.84 0.29 -1.75
C ALA A 246 13.37 0.30 -1.33
N VAL A 247 13.00 1.28 -0.50
CA VAL A 247 11.63 1.56 -0.08
C VAL A 247 11.15 2.90 -0.58
N LEU A 248 9.92 2.95 -1.10
CA LEU A 248 9.23 4.21 -1.36
C LEU A 248 7.79 4.24 -0.92
N HIS A 249 7.32 5.44 -0.62
CA HIS A 249 5.91 5.75 -0.48
C HIS A 249 5.41 6.37 -1.78
N ARG A 250 4.46 5.71 -2.46
CA ARG A 250 4.01 6.11 -3.80
C ARG A 250 2.56 5.72 -4.07
N ASN A 251 2.06 5.97 -5.27
CA ASN A 251 0.79 5.39 -5.74
C ASN A 251 1.06 4.04 -6.41
N SER A 252 0.20 3.04 -6.17
CA SER A 252 0.38 1.74 -6.80
C SER A 252 0.18 1.78 -8.30
N ARG A 253 1.00 1.00 -9.02
CA ARG A 253 0.77 0.69 -10.44
C ARG A 253 -0.46 -0.20 -10.69
N PHE A 254 -0.97 -0.85 -9.64
CA PHE A 254 -2.19 -1.69 -9.67
C PHE A 254 -3.46 -0.90 -9.33
N ASN A 255 -3.37 0.43 -9.19
CA ASN A 255 -4.50 1.30 -8.84
C ASN A 255 -5.18 0.94 -7.50
N ILE A 256 -4.43 0.37 -6.55
CA ILE A 256 -4.91 0.02 -5.19
C ILE A 256 -4.72 1.18 -4.18
N GLY A 257 -4.35 2.36 -4.66
CA GLY A 257 -4.12 3.55 -3.85
C GLY A 257 -2.65 3.72 -3.41
N PRO A 258 -2.39 4.46 -2.31
CA PRO A 258 -1.05 4.69 -1.79
C PRO A 258 -0.41 3.40 -1.26
N VAL A 259 0.87 3.19 -1.59
CA VAL A 259 1.63 2.00 -1.20
C VAL A 259 2.96 2.34 -0.56
N ILE A 260 3.48 1.38 0.20
CA ILE A 260 4.88 1.23 0.53
C ILE A 260 5.45 0.20 -0.45
N SER A 261 6.28 0.67 -1.38
CA SER A 261 6.92 -0.18 -2.37
C SER A 261 8.28 -0.67 -1.90
N PHE A 262 8.58 -1.93 -2.12
CA PHE A 262 9.89 -2.55 -1.92
C PHE A 262 10.40 -3.07 -3.26
N SER A 263 11.63 -2.72 -3.64
CA SER A 263 12.21 -3.21 -4.90
C SER A 263 13.72 -3.36 -4.87
N SER A 264 14.23 -4.28 -5.69
CA SER A 264 15.66 -4.49 -5.92
C SER A 264 16.31 -3.30 -6.61
N VAL A 265 17.44 -2.82 -6.07
CA VAL A 265 18.24 -1.73 -6.65
C VAL A 265 19.17 -2.21 -7.77
N SER A 266 19.43 -3.51 -7.87
CA SER A 266 20.42 -4.10 -8.77
C SER A 266 19.83 -5.26 -9.58
N ASP A 267 20.26 -5.39 -10.84
CA ASP A 267 19.93 -6.52 -11.71
C ASP A 267 20.90 -7.67 -11.54
N ARG A 268 20.39 -8.88 -11.28
CA ARG A 268 21.18 -10.12 -11.31
C ARG A 268 21.06 -10.88 -12.63
N PHE A 269 20.08 -10.55 -13.49
CA PHE A 269 19.68 -11.38 -14.63
C PHE A 269 19.77 -10.68 -16.01
N GLY A 270 20.39 -9.50 -16.09
CA GLY A 270 20.56 -8.79 -17.37
C GLY A 270 19.26 -8.27 -17.98
N ARG A 271 18.19 -8.20 -17.20
CA ARG A 271 16.87 -7.70 -17.61
C ARG A 271 16.78 -6.17 -17.60
N LEU A 272 17.75 -5.46 -17.02
CA LEU A 272 17.77 -4.00 -17.03
C LEU A 272 18.44 -3.46 -18.29
N LYS A 273 17.71 -2.67 -19.07
CA LYS A 273 18.28 -1.79 -20.08
C LYS A 273 18.75 -0.49 -19.44
N THR A 274 19.85 0.06 -19.96
CA THR A 274 20.40 1.33 -19.47
C THR A 274 19.84 2.49 -20.29
N TYR A 275 19.39 3.53 -19.62
CA TYR A 275 18.82 4.75 -20.19
C TYR A 275 19.50 5.98 -19.57
N GLU A 276 19.52 7.08 -20.32
CA GLU A 276 20.02 8.36 -19.83
C GLU A 276 18.97 9.02 -18.93
N ILE A 277 19.36 9.50 -17.73
CA ILE A 277 18.45 10.25 -16.85
C ILE A 277 18.16 11.63 -17.46
N ILE A 278 19.22 12.33 -17.86
CA ILE A 278 19.15 13.58 -18.63
C ILE A 278 19.68 13.28 -20.03
N PRO A 279 18.83 13.25 -21.07
CA PRO A 279 19.26 13.00 -22.43
C PRO A 279 20.33 13.96 -22.93
N ALA A 280 21.22 13.47 -23.79
CA ALA A 280 22.24 14.30 -24.42
C ALA A 280 21.67 15.52 -25.20
N SER A 281 20.44 15.41 -25.70
CA SER A 281 19.71 16.53 -26.34
C SER A 281 19.42 17.67 -25.37
N ILE A 282 18.98 17.37 -24.15
CA ILE A 282 18.75 18.38 -23.10
C ILE A 282 20.09 18.94 -22.62
N ALA A 283 21.06 18.06 -22.32
CA ALA A 283 22.36 18.45 -21.80
C ALA A 283 23.12 19.42 -22.72
N ARG A 284 23.01 19.25 -24.04
CA ARG A 284 23.66 20.13 -25.03
C ARG A 284 23.02 21.51 -25.16
N ASN A 285 21.73 21.62 -24.86
CA ASN A 285 20.96 22.85 -25.10
C ASN A 285 20.68 23.65 -23.83
N HIS A 286 20.78 23.02 -22.64
CA HIS A 286 20.47 23.67 -21.38
C HIS A 286 21.66 24.47 -20.82
N PRO A 287 21.53 25.79 -20.56
CA PRO A 287 22.65 26.65 -20.14
C PRO A 287 23.43 26.17 -18.92
N LEU A 288 22.73 25.71 -17.86
CA LEU A 288 23.36 25.18 -16.63
C LEU A 288 24.21 23.95 -16.92
N LEU A 289 23.69 22.99 -17.69
CA LEU A 289 24.37 21.71 -17.93
C LEU A 289 25.59 21.90 -18.83
N VAL A 290 25.51 22.81 -19.82
CA VAL A 290 26.66 23.22 -20.62
C VAL A 290 27.76 23.83 -19.76
N MET A 291 27.41 24.71 -18.82
CA MET A 291 28.38 25.34 -17.93
C MET A 291 29.02 24.33 -16.96
N LEU A 292 28.21 23.49 -16.32
CA LEU A 292 28.71 22.41 -15.44
C LEU A 292 29.62 21.43 -16.18
N SER A 293 29.30 21.11 -17.45
CA SER A 293 30.12 20.23 -18.28
C SER A 293 31.49 20.84 -18.59
N LYS A 294 31.56 22.13 -18.94
CA LYS A 294 32.83 22.82 -19.22
C LYS A 294 33.81 22.82 -18.04
N VAL A 295 33.30 22.81 -16.81
CA VAL A 295 34.12 22.79 -15.58
C VAL A 295 34.29 21.38 -14.99
N GLY A 296 33.82 20.34 -15.70
CA GLY A 296 33.96 18.94 -15.30
C GLY A 296 33.11 18.54 -14.09
N LEU A 297 32.02 19.25 -13.83
CA LEU A 297 31.08 18.94 -12.74
C LEU A 297 29.87 18.11 -13.20
N PHE A 298 29.63 18.01 -14.52
CA PHE A 298 28.55 17.20 -15.09
C PHE A 298 28.99 16.54 -16.40
N ASP A 299 28.67 15.26 -16.59
CA ASP A 299 28.94 14.56 -17.85
C ASP A 299 27.82 13.54 -18.11
N PRO A 300 26.97 13.74 -19.15
CA PRO A 300 25.83 12.86 -19.40
C PRO A 300 26.23 11.40 -19.70
N ALA A 301 27.48 11.13 -20.07
CA ALA A 301 27.97 9.77 -20.31
C ALA A 301 28.37 9.02 -19.02
N LYS A 302 28.50 9.69 -17.88
CA LYS A 302 28.86 9.02 -16.62
C LYS A 302 27.75 8.08 -16.16
N THR A 303 28.16 6.97 -15.54
CA THR A 303 27.26 5.93 -15.01
C THR A 303 26.28 6.43 -13.95
N GLU A 304 26.65 7.47 -13.18
CA GLU A 304 25.75 8.13 -12.21
C GLU A 304 24.53 8.76 -12.90
N ASN A 305 24.72 9.26 -14.13
CA ASN A 305 23.73 9.91 -14.99
C ASN A 305 22.94 8.93 -15.86
N GLN A 306 23.18 7.63 -15.65
CA GLN A 306 22.47 6.54 -16.29
C GLN A 306 21.56 5.85 -15.26
N ILE A 307 20.45 5.33 -15.77
CA ILE A 307 19.49 4.53 -15.02
C ILE A 307 19.30 3.19 -15.69
N LYS A 308 19.16 2.16 -14.86
CA LYS A 308 18.86 0.80 -15.30
C LYS A 308 17.37 0.53 -15.07
N LEU A 309 16.62 0.23 -16.13
CA LEU A 309 15.17 -0.01 -16.11
C LEU A 309 14.80 -1.36 -16.74
N ARG A 310 13.77 -2.00 -16.21
CA ARG A 310 13.24 -3.29 -16.71
C ARG A 310 12.29 -3.06 -17.89
N PRO A 311 12.52 -3.58 -19.10
CA PRO A 311 11.62 -3.35 -20.23
C PRO A 311 10.19 -3.86 -20.01
N ASP A 312 9.99 -4.95 -19.27
CA ASP A 312 8.65 -5.45 -18.90
C ASP A 312 7.91 -4.50 -17.93
N HIS A 313 8.63 -3.52 -17.36
CA HIS A 313 8.04 -2.49 -16.53
C HIS A 313 7.43 -1.32 -17.31
N TYR A 314 7.78 -1.17 -18.58
CA TYR A 314 7.38 -0.05 -19.41
C TYR A 314 6.83 -0.58 -20.71
N VAL A 315 5.66 -0.08 -21.07
CA VAL A 315 5.15 -0.35 -22.39
C VAL A 315 5.62 0.83 -23.27
N SER A 316 6.10 0.55 -24.48
CA SER A 316 6.67 1.51 -25.48
C SER A 316 8.06 2.11 -25.17
N GLU A 317 9.06 1.89 -26.04
CA GLU A 317 10.37 2.55 -26.02
C GLU A 317 10.36 3.98 -26.62
N VAL A 318 9.20 4.61 -26.73
CA VAL A 318 9.09 5.98 -27.26
C VAL A 318 9.26 6.97 -26.11
N ARG A 319 10.44 7.60 -26.06
CA ARG A 319 10.75 8.71 -25.14
C ARG A 319 9.66 9.78 -25.25
N LEU A 320 8.97 10.06 -24.14
CA LEU A 320 7.89 11.02 -24.10
C LEU A 320 8.40 12.46 -24.06
N GLU A 321 7.96 13.27 -25.02
CA GLU A 321 8.21 14.73 -25.04
C GLU A 321 7.80 15.43 -23.73
N SER A 322 6.82 14.88 -22.99
CA SER A 322 6.39 15.41 -21.69
C SER A 322 7.42 15.23 -20.57
N TYR A 323 8.20 14.14 -20.57
CA TYR A 323 9.30 13.92 -19.63
C TYR A 323 10.43 14.92 -19.87
N ASP A 324 10.81 15.11 -21.13
CA ASP A 324 11.81 16.09 -21.53
C ASP A 324 11.36 17.52 -21.17
N GLY A 325 10.08 17.83 -21.33
CA GLY A 325 9.48 19.10 -20.91
C GLY A 325 9.51 19.34 -19.40
N ALA A 326 9.16 18.33 -18.59
CA ALA A 326 9.18 18.43 -17.14
C ALA A 326 10.60 18.64 -16.58
N ILE A 327 11.58 17.90 -17.10
CA ILE A 327 13.00 18.08 -16.74
C ILE A 327 13.50 19.44 -17.16
N SER A 328 13.21 19.85 -18.40
CA SER A 328 13.59 21.19 -18.88
C SER A 328 12.96 22.29 -18.03
N GLY A 329 11.71 22.11 -17.58
CA GLY A 329 11.05 23.01 -16.64
C GLY A 329 11.72 23.06 -15.26
N ALA A 330 12.05 21.91 -14.67
CA ALA A 330 12.75 21.84 -13.39
C ALA A 330 14.13 22.52 -13.44
N LEU A 331 14.90 22.24 -14.49
CA LEU A 331 16.19 22.88 -14.72
C LEU A 331 16.06 24.38 -15.02
N SER A 332 15.01 24.81 -15.72
CA SER A 332 14.73 26.23 -15.96
C SER A 332 14.36 26.97 -14.68
N ASN A 333 13.62 26.33 -13.77
CA ASN A 333 13.30 26.90 -12.46
C ASN A 333 14.55 27.08 -11.59
N LEU A 334 15.53 26.16 -11.68
CA LEU A 334 16.82 26.33 -11.02
C LEU A 334 17.58 27.57 -11.56
N LEU A 335 17.53 27.79 -12.89
CA LEU A 335 18.13 28.97 -13.53
C LEU A 335 17.47 30.29 -13.12
N ALA A 336 16.19 30.26 -12.74
CA ALA A 336 15.43 31.45 -12.35
C ALA A 336 15.77 31.97 -10.94
N THR A 337 16.70 31.31 -10.23
CA THR A 337 17.18 31.78 -8.93
C THR A 337 18.20 32.91 -9.11
N ASP A 338 18.06 34.01 -8.36
CA ASP A 338 18.99 35.15 -8.42
C ASP A 338 20.45 34.72 -8.14
N ALA A 339 20.61 33.74 -7.24
CA ALA A 339 21.90 33.15 -6.91
C ALA A 339 22.57 32.47 -8.13
N TYR A 340 21.79 31.77 -8.97
CA TYR A 340 22.32 31.15 -10.17
C TYR A 340 22.75 32.21 -11.20
N ILE A 341 21.91 33.21 -11.43
CA ILE A 341 22.18 34.26 -12.43
C ILE A 341 23.51 34.96 -12.13
N GLU A 342 23.74 35.29 -10.86
CA GLU A 342 25.00 35.91 -10.44
C GLU A 342 26.20 34.96 -10.60
N ALA A 343 26.05 33.69 -10.20
CA ALA A 343 27.10 32.68 -10.31
C ALA A 343 27.47 32.39 -11.77
N ASP A 344 26.48 32.26 -12.67
CA ASP A 344 26.67 32.06 -14.11
C ASP A 344 27.42 33.24 -14.74
N ALA A 345 27.03 34.48 -14.45
CA ALA A 345 27.69 35.68 -14.98
C ALA A 345 29.16 35.79 -14.52
N LYS A 346 29.46 35.40 -13.27
CA LYS A 346 30.85 35.35 -12.76
C LYS A 346 31.63 34.19 -13.37
N ALA A 347 31.03 33.01 -13.46
CA ALA A 347 31.67 31.82 -14.02
C ALA A 347 32.01 32.00 -15.51
N ARG A 348 31.13 32.63 -16.31
CA ARG A 348 31.42 32.95 -17.71
C ARG A 348 32.62 33.89 -17.87
N ARG A 349 32.76 34.89 -17.00
CA ARG A 349 33.93 35.80 -16.98
C ARG A 349 35.21 35.07 -16.58
N ALA A 350 35.14 34.20 -15.59
CA ALA A 350 36.27 33.36 -15.19
C ALA A 350 36.71 32.43 -16.35
N LEU A 351 35.77 31.76 -17.02
CA LEU A 351 36.09 30.93 -18.19
C LEU A 351 36.69 31.74 -19.35
N ALA A 352 36.18 32.96 -19.62
CA ALA A 352 36.72 33.82 -20.67
C ALA A 352 38.16 34.28 -20.40
N SER A 353 38.59 34.30 -19.15
CA SER A 353 39.97 34.61 -18.74
C SER A 353 40.85 33.36 -18.56
N GLY A 354 40.32 32.16 -18.84
CA GLY A 354 41.03 30.89 -18.69
C GLY A 354 41.06 30.34 -17.26
N ASP A 355 40.39 30.99 -16.30
CA ASP A 355 40.34 30.55 -14.90
C ASP A 355 39.21 29.51 -14.69
N VAL A 356 39.52 28.27 -15.03
CA VAL A 356 38.60 27.13 -14.89
C VAL A 356 38.30 26.80 -13.42
N GLN A 357 39.25 27.03 -12.50
CA GLN A 357 39.06 26.69 -11.09
C GLN A 357 38.07 27.63 -10.40
N SER A 358 38.18 28.94 -10.64
CA SER A 358 37.20 29.89 -10.12
C SER A 358 35.81 29.65 -10.70
N ALA A 359 35.71 29.34 -11.99
CA ALA A 359 34.43 28.96 -12.61
C ALA A 359 33.81 27.71 -11.96
N LYS A 360 34.64 26.70 -11.67
CA LYS A 360 34.21 25.48 -10.98
C LYS A 360 33.70 25.75 -9.57
N LEU A 361 34.39 26.57 -8.79
CA LEU A 361 33.99 26.92 -7.43
C LEU A 361 32.65 27.66 -7.39
N LEU A 362 32.43 28.60 -8.33
CA LEU A 362 31.20 29.39 -8.43
C LEU A 362 29.98 28.54 -8.79
N LEU A 363 30.15 27.51 -9.62
CA LEU A 363 29.06 26.66 -10.09
C LEU A 363 28.85 25.39 -9.26
N ARG A 364 29.78 25.09 -8.33
CA ARG A 364 29.72 23.89 -7.49
C ARG A 364 28.40 23.72 -6.74
N PRO A 365 27.79 24.77 -6.14
CA PRO A 365 26.51 24.61 -5.46
C PRO A 365 25.48 23.95 -6.37
N PHE A 366 25.25 24.51 -7.57
CA PHE A 366 24.28 24.02 -8.57
C PHE A 366 24.53 22.60 -9.10
N ALA A 367 25.75 22.06 -8.95
CA ALA A 367 26.01 20.67 -9.27
C ALA A 367 25.32 19.73 -8.27
N GLU A 368 25.24 20.11 -6.99
CA GLU A 368 24.58 19.34 -5.95
C GLU A 368 23.05 19.34 -6.15
N GLU A 369 22.42 20.47 -6.50
CA GLU A 369 20.97 20.45 -6.81
C GLU A 369 20.65 19.64 -8.08
N VAL A 370 21.52 19.65 -9.09
CA VAL A 370 21.37 18.78 -10.27
C VAL A 370 21.50 17.32 -9.85
N ASP A 371 22.46 16.96 -9.00
CA ASP A 371 22.61 15.59 -8.49
C ASP A 371 21.40 15.13 -7.67
N VAL A 372 20.83 16.02 -6.85
CA VAL A 372 19.57 15.77 -6.12
C VAL A 372 18.40 15.54 -7.08
N LEU A 373 18.26 16.38 -8.11
CA LEU A 373 17.23 16.23 -9.14
C LEU A 373 17.41 14.88 -9.88
N GLN A 374 18.63 14.55 -10.26
CA GLN A 374 18.95 13.30 -10.95
C GLN A 374 18.70 12.09 -10.07
N SER A 375 19.05 12.15 -8.80
CA SER A 375 18.79 11.09 -7.83
C SER A 375 17.28 10.89 -7.62
N ALA A 376 16.52 11.98 -7.53
CA ALA A 376 15.06 11.91 -7.41
C ALA A 376 14.40 11.33 -8.67
N LEU A 377 14.83 11.77 -9.86
CA LEU A 377 14.38 11.23 -11.15
C LEU A 377 14.78 9.76 -11.31
N LYS A 378 16.01 9.41 -10.97
CA LYS A 378 16.53 8.05 -11.06
C LYS A 378 15.68 7.11 -10.22
N LEU A 379 15.45 7.50 -8.98
CA LEU A 379 14.63 6.76 -8.04
C LEU A 379 13.20 6.64 -8.61
N GLY A 380 12.56 7.75 -8.96
CA GLY A 380 11.19 7.74 -9.50
C GLY A 380 11.04 6.91 -10.77
N LEU A 381 12.01 6.97 -11.68
CA LEU A 381 12.00 6.19 -12.91
C LEU A 381 12.18 4.70 -12.66
N THR A 382 13.15 4.27 -11.85
CA THR A 382 13.34 2.84 -11.49
C THR A 382 12.07 2.25 -10.91
N LEU A 383 11.31 3.10 -10.23
CA LEU A 383 10.14 2.74 -9.45
C LEU A 383 8.84 2.94 -10.23
N ARG A 384 8.87 3.42 -11.48
CA ARG A 384 7.68 3.75 -12.29
C ARG A 384 6.81 4.86 -11.71
N ASP A 385 7.36 5.68 -10.81
CA ASP A 385 6.73 6.89 -10.27
C ASP A 385 6.97 8.12 -11.16
N ALA A 386 7.89 8.00 -12.11
CA ALA A 386 8.06 8.90 -13.23
C ALA A 386 7.88 8.12 -14.53
N PHE A 387 7.16 8.69 -15.49
CA PHE A 387 6.88 8.06 -16.78
C PHE A 387 7.87 8.55 -17.83
N MET A 388 8.79 7.68 -18.28
CA MET A 388 9.59 7.91 -19.50
C MET A 388 8.90 7.37 -20.77
N PHE A 389 7.86 6.55 -20.60
CA PHE A 389 7.28 5.68 -21.62
C PHE A 389 5.77 5.58 -21.41
N LEU A 390 4.98 5.81 -22.47
CA LEU A 390 3.51 5.70 -22.40
C LEU A 390 3.08 4.24 -22.41
N PRO A 391 2.12 3.80 -21.56
CA PRO A 391 1.48 2.51 -21.72
C PRO A 391 1.11 2.30 -23.20
N ALA A 392 1.43 1.15 -23.83
CA ALA A 392 0.92 0.92 -25.17
C ALA A 392 -0.60 1.01 -25.07
N PRO A 393 -1.26 1.60 -26.08
CA PRO A 393 -2.69 1.48 -26.17
C PRO A 393 -3.07 -0.01 -26.05
N PRO A 394 -4.15 -0.34 -25.32
CA PRO A 394 -4.58 -1.71 -25.19
C PRO A 394 -4.65 -2.31 -26.59
N ARG A 395 -3.96 -3.43 -26.80
CA ARG A 395 -4.10 -4.18 -28.05
C ARG A 395 -5.56 -4.62 -28.10
N SER A 396 -6.33 -4.05 -29.04
CA SER A 396 -7.62 -4.60 -29.39
C SER A 396 -7.41 -6.09 -29.74
N PRO A 397 -8.33 -6.98 -29.33
CA PRO A 397 -8.20 -8.42 -29.51
C PRO A 397 -8.02 -8.84 -30.97
#